data_AF-A0A560F0L6-F1
#
_entry.id   AF-A0A560F0L6-F1
#
_cell.length_a   1.000
_cell.length_b   1.000
_cell.length_c   1.000
_cell.angle_alpha   90.00
_cell.angle_beta   90.00
_cell.angle_gamma   90.00
#
_symmetry.space_group_name_H-M   'P 1'
#
loop_
_entity.id
_entity.type
_entity.pdbx_description
1 polymer ?
#
loop_
_entity_poly.entity_id
_entity_poly.type
_entity_poly.pdbx_seq_one_letter_code
_entity_poly.pdbx_strand_id
1 'polypeptide(L)'
;MSRSIEGVTNWMHLFRWIVKLIRDDYGVDEKILTRTAVLETDCGLSIEQVEEVLETVADSFAIRFPQGTLDEVLKLEELCLLAAWLKGMFKRPEFISDGFEAKCRAMNASAGA
;
A
#
# COMPACT_ATOMS: atom_id res chain seq x y z
N MET A 1 4.42 -14.47 -1.62
CA MET A 1 3.98 -15.11 -2.90
C MET A 1 3.42 -14.03 -3.79
N SER A 2 4.00 -13.79 -4.98
CA SER A 2 3.56 -12.70 -5.86
C SER A 2 2.21 -13.01 -6.52
N ARG A 3 1.21 -12.15 -6.31
CA ARG A 3 -0.12 -12.21 -6.94
C ARG A 3 -0.13 -11.40 -8.24
N SER A 4 -0.90 -11.84 -9.25
CA SER A 4 -0.97 -11.16 -10.54
C SER A 4 -1.49 -9.72 -10.41
N ILE A 5 -0.82 -8.78 -11.09
CA ILE A 5 -1.17 -7.36 -11.15
C ILE A 5 -1.79 -6.96 -12.51
N GLU A 6 -2.22 -7.94 -13.30
CA GLU A 6 -2.81 -7.71 -14.62
C GLU A 6 -4.02 -6.77 -14.50
N GLY A 7 -4.05 -5.73 -15.35
CA GLY A 7 -5.10 -4.71 -15.35
C GLY A 7 -4.91 -3.58 -14.33
N VAL A 8 -3.89 -3.62 -13.46
CA VAL A 8 -3.58 -2.50 -12.54
C VAL A 8 -2.78 -1.43 -13.29
N THR A 9 -3.44 -0.33 -13.65
CA THR A 9 -2.84 0.74 -14.46
C THR A 9 -2.86 2.11 -13.78
N ASN A 10 -3.55 2.25 -12.65
CA ASN A 10 -3.66 3.47 -11.88
C ASN A 10 -3.93 3.17 -10.39
N TRP A 11 -3.87 4.21 -9.56
CA TRP A 11 -4.05 4.09 -8.11
C TRP A 11 -5.42 3.51 -7.71
N MET A 12 -6.50 3.77 -8.46
CA MET A 12 -7.82 3.22 -8.14
C MET A 12 -7.89 1.72 -8.44
N HIS A 13 -7.20 1.25 -9.48
CA HIS A 13 -7.09 -0.19 -9.75
C HIS A 13 -6.26 -0.86 -8.66
N LEU A 14 -5.18 -0.21 -8.21
CA LEU A 14 -4.36 -0.68 -7.10
C LEU A 14 -5.16 -0.74 -5.79
N PHE A 15 -5.97 0.28 -5.51
CA PHE A 15 -6.87 0.29 -4.35
C PHE A 15 -7.80 -0.92 -4.35
N ARG A 16 -8.49 -1.18 -5.48
CA ARG A 16 -9.35 -2.36 -5.62
C ARG A 16 -8.57 -3.67 -5.48
N TRP A 17 -7.33 -3.71 -5.98
CA TRP A 17 -6.47 -4.88 -5.86
C TRP A 17 -6.11 -5.17 -4.39
N ILE A 18 -5.76 -4.13 -3.61
CA ILE A 18 -5.44 -4.25 -2.19
C ILE A 18 -6.69 -4.60 -1.36
N VAL A 19 -7.84 -3.99 -1.66
CA VAL A 19 -9.13 -4.36 -1.05
C VAL A 19 -9.42 -5.84 -1.26
N LYS A 20 -9.25 -6.33 -2.50
CA LYS A 20 -9.43 -7.75 -2.82
C LYS A 20 -8.42 -8.64 -2.11
N LEU A 21 -7.16 -8.23 -2.03
CA LEU A 21 -6.13 -8.94 -1.26
C LEU A 21 -6.58 -9.11 0.19
N ILE A 22 -6.95 -8.02 0.85
CA ILE A 22 -7.30 -8.05 2.27
C ILE A 22 -8.56 -8.90 2.52
N ARG A 23 -9.56 -8.77 1.66
CA ARG A 23 -10.80 -9.56 1.71
C ARG A 23 -10.54 -11.06 1.52
N ASP A 24 -9.76 -11.42 0.49
CA ASP A 24 -9.57 -12.81 0.12
C ASP A 24 -8.66 -13.55 1.12
N ASP A 25 -7.64 -12.87 1.66
CA ASP A 25 -6.61 -13.51 2.48
C ASP A 25 -6.91 -13.43 3.99
N TYR A 26 -7.60 -12.37 4.45
CA TYR A 26 -7.92 -12.16 5.86
C TYR A 26 -9.42 -12.19 6.18
N GLY A 27 -10.30 -12.35 5.18
CA GLY A 27 -11.74 -12.49 5.38
C GLY A 27 -12.45 -11.21 5.85
N VAL A 28 -11.83 -10.04 5.67
CA VAL A 28 -12.42 -8.74 6.05
C VAL A 28 -13.56 -8.37 5.09
N ASP A 29 -14.67 -7.85 5.63
CA ASP A 29 -15.82 -7.42 4.81
C ASP A 29 -15.43 -6.22 3.92
N GLU A 30 -15.60 -6.35 2.61
CA GLU A 30 -15.31 -5.30 1.63
C GLU A 30 -16.05 -3.98 1.94
N LYS A 31 -17.21 -4.04 2.62
CA LYS A 31 -17.99 -2.86 2.99
C LYS A 31 -17.28 -1.93 3.97
N ILE A 32 -16.37 -2.46 4.80
CA ILE A 32 -15.60 -1.67 5.77
C ILE A 32 -14.24 -1.24 5.21
N LEU A 33 -13.78 -1.84 4.12
CA LEU A 33 -12.53 -1.51 3.41
C LEU A 33 -12.66 -0.21 2.58
N THR A 34 -12.92 0.89 3.28
CA THR A 34 -13.06 2.22 2.68
C THR A 34 -11.73 2.97 2.66
N ARG A 35 -11.63 4.06 1.87
CA ARG A 35 -10.40 4.86 1.75
C ARG A 35 -9.89 5.35 3.11
N THR A 36 -10.80 5.76 3.98
CA THR A 36 -10.49 6.33 5.30
C THR A 36 -10.35 5.27 6.39
N ALA A 37 -10.57 3.99 6.08
CA ALA A 37 -10.49 2.93 7.06
C ALA A 37 -9.05 2.78 7.57
N VAL A 38 -8.91 2.84 8.89
CA VAL A 38 -7.67 2.56 9.61
C VAL A 38 -7.41 1.05 9.57
N LEU A 39 -6.20 0.66 9.16
CA LEU A 39 -5.83 -0.74 8.92
C LEU A 39 -6.03 -1.62 10.16
N GLU A 40 -5.61 -1.14 11.33
CA GLU A 40 -5.72 -1.94 12.56
C GLU A 40 -7.10 -1.87 13.20
N THR A 41 -7.69 -0.68 13.33
CA THR A 41 -8.93 -0.51 14.09
C THR A 41 -10.18 -0.74 13.26
N ASP A 42 -10.23 -0.25 12.02
CA ASP A 42 -11.44 -0.33 11.19
C ASP A 42 -11.44 -1.60 10.34
N CYS A 43 -10.30 -1.95 9.74
CA CYS A 43 -10.16 -3.19 8.97
C CYS A 43 -9.92 -4.43 9.86
N GLY A 44 -9.55 -4.23 11.12
CA GLY A 44 -9.32 -5.31 12.09
C GLY A 44 -8.06 -6.14 11.83
N LEU A 45 -7.08 -5.60 11.10
CA LEU A 45 -5.83 -6.28 10.81
C LEU A 45 -4.87 -6.17 12.01
N SER A 46 -4.16 -7.24 12.34
CA SER A 46 -3.01 -7.14 13.23
C SER A 46 -1.82 -6.50 12.52
N ILE A 47 -0.85 -5.98 13.28
CA ILE A 47 0.41 -5.44 12.73
C ILE A 47 1.10 -6.46 11.81
N GLU A 48 1.18 -7.72 12.23
CA GLU A 48 1.77 -8.81 11.43
C GLU A 48 1.04 -8.98 10.08
N GLN A 49 -0.29 -8.90 10.07
CA GLN A 49 -1.08 -8.99 8.83
C GLN A 49 -0.86 -7.78 7.93
N VAL A 50 -0.71 -6.58 8.50
CA VAL A 50 -0.36 -5.38 7.71
C VAL A 50 1.02 -5.53 7.08
N GLU A 51 1.99 -6.08 7.81
CA GLU A 51 3.33 -6.38 7.29
C GLU A 51 3.28 -7.38 6.13
N GLU A 52 2.51 -8.46 6.25
CA GLU A 52 2.30 -9.44 5.18
C GLU A 52 1.63 -8.82 3.93
N VAL A 53 0.66 -7.91 4.13
CA VAL A 53 0.05 -7.14 3.04
C VAL A 53 1.10 -6.30 2.33
N LEU A 54 1.95 -5.58 3.08
CA LEU A 54 3.04 -4.79 2.52
C LEU A 54 4.05 -5.66 1.76
N GLU A 55 4.42 -6.83 2.30
CA GLU A 55 5.30 -7.78 1.62
C GLU A 55 4.69 -8.27 0.30
N THR A 56 3.42 -8.66 0.33
CA THR A 56 2.70 -9.11 -0.87
C THR A 56 2.61 -8.02 -1.93
N VAL A 57 2.32 -6.77 -1.53
CA VAL A 57 2.31 -5.61 -2.45
C VAL A 57 3.72 -5.35 -2.99
N ALA A 58 4.75 -5.40 -2.15
CA ALA A 58 6.14 -5.18 -2.54
C ALA A 58 6.59 -6.18 -3.61
N ASP A 59 6.29 -7.46 -3.39
CA ASP A 59 6.59 -8.54 -4.33
C ASP A 59 5.81 -8.41 -5.63
N SER A 60 4.48 -8.24 -5.54
CA SER A 60 3.60 -8.14 -6.71
C SER A 60 3.92 -6.96 -7.62
N PHE A 61 4.27 -5.81 -7.05
CA PHE A 61 4.55 -4.59 -7.81
C PHE A 61 6.04 -4.35 -8.04
N ALA A 62 6.91 -5.23 -7.55
CA ALA A 62 8.37 -5.07 -7.59
C ALA A 62 8.81 -3.69 -7.04
N ILE A 63 8.29 -3.34 -5.87
CA ILE A 63 8.65 -2.14 -5.10
C ILE A 63 9.28 -2.54 -3.76
N ARG A 64 9.77 -1.55 -3.01
CA ARG A 64 10.40 -1.72 -1.70
C ARG A 64 9.88 -0.67 -0.73
N PHE A 65 9.29 -1.12 0.37
CA PHE A 65 8.90 -0.24 1.47
C PHE A 65 10.11 -0.02 2.40
N PRO A 66 10.48 1.23 2.75
CA PRO A 66 11.51 1.48 3.74
C PRO A 66 11.11 1.05 5.14
N GLN A 67 12.09 0.86 6.02
CA GLN A 67 11.81 0.70 7.45
C GLN A 67 11.07 1.93 8.01
N GLY A 68 10.10 1.69 8.89
CA GLY A 68 9.23 2.72 9.46
C GLY A 68 8.01 3.06 8.59
N THR A 69 7.70 2.25 7.56
CA THR A 69 6.49 2.45 6.73
C THR A 69 5.21 2.44 7.55
N LEU A 70 5.12 1.59 8.57
CA LEU A 70 3.95 1.50 9.46
C LEU A 70 3.79 2.72 10.38
N ASP A 71 4.85 3.52 10.57
CA ASP A 71 4.76 4.77 11.34
C ASP A 71 4.12 5.90 10.50
N GLU A 72 4.16 5.80 9.17
CA GLU A 72 3.66 6.80 8.22
C GLU A 72 2.29 6.41 7.63
N VAL A 73 1.95 5.12 7.63
CA VAL A 73 0.75 4.57 6.97
C VAL A 73 -0.19 3.98 8.01
N LEU A 74 -1.34 4.64 8.19
CA LEU A 74 -2.36 4.22 9.14
C LEU A 74 -3.64 3.77 8.43
N LYS A 75 -3.93 4.35 7.26
CA LYS A 75 -5.16 4.11 6.50
C LYS A 75 -4.93 3.30 5.24
N LEU A 76 -5.99 2.62 4.80
CA LEU A 76 -6.00 1.85 3.57
C LEU A 76 -5.64 2.71 2.34
N GLU A 77 -6.18 3.93 2.25
CA GLU A 77 -5.80 4.85 1.18
C GLU A 77 -4.32 5.25 1.22
N GLU A 78 -3.76 5.52 2.40
CA GLU A 78 -2.36 5.92 2.56
C GLU A 78 -1.43 4.81 2.05
N LEU A 79 -1.71 3.56 2.38
CA LEU A 79 -1.00 2.39 1.87
C LEU A 79 -1.06 2.34 0.34
N CYS A 80 -2.27 2.51 -0.22
CA CYS A 80 -2.48 2.47 -1.67
C CYS A 80 -1.75 3.61 -2.38
N LEU A 81 -1.82 4.84 -1.86
CA LEU A 81 -1.18 6.01 -2.45
C LEU A 81 0.35 5.89 -2.39
N LEU A 82 0.89 5.41 -1.26
CA LEU A 82 2.31 5.14 -1.13
C LEU A 82 2.76 4.11 -2.17
N ALA A 83 2.09 2.94 -2.24
CA ALA A 83 2.43 1.90 -3.20
C ALA A 83 2.31 2.37 -4.67
N ALA A 84 1.25 3.13 -5.00
CA ALA A 84 1.07 3.71 -6.32
C ALA A 84 2.19 4.70 -6.68
N TRP A 85 2.57 5.56 -5.74
CA TRP A 85 3.65 6.51 -5.93
C TRP A 85 5.00 5.82 -6.13
N LEU A 86 5.36 4.84 -5.28
CA LEU A 86 6.61 4.08 -5.41
C LEU A 86 6.72 3.37 -6.77
N LYS A 87 5.59 2.93 -7.30
CA LYS A 87 5.53 2.29 -8.61
C LYS A 87 5.47 3.27 -9.80
N GLY A 88 5.37 4.57 -9.54
CA GLY A 88 5.29 5.61 -10.57
C GLY A 88 3.90 5.79 -11.18
N MET A 89 2.87 5.22 -10.56
CA MET A 89 1.46 5.34 -10.99
C MET A 89 0.76 6.58 -10.40
N PHE A 90 1.42 7.29 -9.48
CA PHE A 90 0.87 8.45 -8.78
C PHE A 90 1.98 9.45 -8.42
N LYS A 91 1.59 10.69 -8.12
CA LYS A 91 2.49 11.74 -7.58
C LYS A 91 2.83 11.48 -6.12
N ARG A 92 3.85 12.16 -5.58
CA ARG A 92 4.17 12.10 -4.13
C ARG A 92 2.92 12.40 -3.27
N PRO A 93 2.57 11.53 -2.29
CA PRO A 93 1.49 11.82 -1.35
C PRO A 93 1.88 12.91 -0.33
N GLU A 94 0.91 13.74 0.07
CA GLU A 94 1.16 14.89 0.96
C GLU A 94 1.45 14.50 2.41
N PHE A 95 1.02 13.32 2.85
CA PHE A 95 1.22 12.84 4.22
C PHE A 95 2.65 12.33 4.47
N ILE A 96 3.43 12.09 3.43
CA ILE A 96 4.78 11.53 3.54
C ILE A 96 5.77 12.61 4.00
N SER A 97 6.46 12.34 5.09
CA SER A 97 7.54 13.19 5.58
C SER A 97 8.74 13.26 4.61
N ASP A 98 9.46 14.40 4.58
CA ASP A 98 10.60 14.59 3.66
C ASP A 98 11.73 13.57 3.90
N GLY A 99 11.97 13.19 5.16
CA GLY A 99 12.99 12.20 5.51
C GLY A 99 12.64 10.79 5.03
N PHE A 100 11.36 10.44 5.06
CA PHE A 100 10.87 9.16 4.54
C PHE A 100 10.87 9.15 3.00
N GLU A 101 10.52 10.28 2.37
CA GLU A 101 10.54 10.43 0.91
C GLU A 101 11.91 10.07 0.32
N ALA A 102 13.00 10.57 0.91
CA ALA A 102 14.35 10.30 0.44
C ALA A 102 14.68 8.79 0.46
N LYS A 103 14.24 8.07 1.50
CA LYS A 103 14.42 6.61 1.60
C LYS A 103 13.60 5.88 0.53
N CYS A 104 12.34 6.29 0.34
CA CYS A 104 11.47 5.74 -0.69
C CYS A 104 12.11 5.83 -2.08
N ARG A 105 12.58 7.01 -2.47
CA ARG A 105 13.22 7.22 -3.79
C ARG A 105 14.54 6.48 -3.94
N ALA A 106 15.34 6.39 -2.88
CA ALA A 106 16.59 5.63 -2.90
C ALA A 106 16.36 4.13 -3.15
N MET A 107 15.25 3.58 -2.68
CA MET A 107 14.90 2.16 -2.83
C MET A 107 14.03 1.88 -4.07
N ASN A 108 13.40 2.89 -4.66
CA ASN A 108 12.45 2.75 -5.77
C ASN A 108 12.71 3.80 -6.86
N ALA A 109 13.52 3.44 -7.85
CA ALA A 109 13.86 4.34 -8.97
C ALA A 109 12.64 4.75 -9.82
N SER A 110 11.55 3.98 -9.76
CA SER A 110 10.28 4.28 -10.44
C SER A 110 9.38 5.26 -9.69
N ALA A 111 9.76 5.71 -8.49
CA ALA A 111 8.91 6.58 -7.69
C ALA A 111 8.54 7.85 -8.48
N GLY A 112 7.24 8.14 -8.53
CA GLY A 112 6.71 9.27 -9.30
C GLY A 112 7.33 10.61 -8.90
N ALA A 113 7.30 11.58 -9.82
CA ALA A 113 7.78 12.93 -9.57
C ALA A 113 7.07 13.57 -8.36
#